data_AF-A0A2G6I012-F1
#
_entry.id   AF-A0A2G6I012-F1
#
_cell.length_a   1.000
_cell.length_b   1.000
_cell.length_c   1.000
_cell.angle_alpha   90.00
_cell.angle_beta   90.00
_cell.angle_gamma   90.00
#
_symmetry.space_group_name_H-M   'P 1'
#
loop_
_entity.id
_entity.type
_entity.pdbx_description
1 polymer ?
#
loop_
_entity_poly.entity_id
_entity_poly.type
_entity_poly.pdbx_seq_one_letter_code
_entity_poly.pdbx_strand_id
1 'polypeptide(L)'
;MAAFSMPVQKAIKKCEPLPIKIIAPGHGIVWRKNPMKIVNDYLRYASYQKGPCENEVTLIWGSMYGNTEMGVKPAVEALEKAGMKVRLHRVPEDSWGDILTSVWSSTGIVLAMPTYEYKMFPPMAAVLEEMGRKKVHNRKVFRFG
;
A
#
# COMPACT_ATOMS: atom_id res chain seq x y z
N MET A 1 -11.28 -3.40 -0.06
CA MET A 1 -10.57 -4.52 0.59
C MET A 1 -10.00 -4.13 1.96
N ALA A 2 -9.17 -3.08 2.04
CA ALA A 2 -8.46 -2.66 3.24
C ALA A 2 -9.26 -2.69 4.57
N ALA A 3 -10.26 -1.81 4.74
CA ALA A 3 -11.09 -1.74 5.95
C ALA A 3 -11.94 -3.01 6.23
N PHE A 4 -12.07 -3.90 5.25
CA PHE A 4 -12.92 -5.09 5.30
C PHE A 4 -12.11 -6.40 5.27
N SER A 5 -10.80 -6.35 5.54
CA SER A 5 -9.93 -7.54 5.50
C SER A 5 -10.38 -8.64 6.48
N MET A 6 -10.83 -8.26 7.68
CA MET A 6 -11.39 -9.21 8.67
C MET A 6 -12.69 -9.90 8.19
N PRO A 7 -13.71 -9.16 7.70
CA PRO A 7 -14.87 -9.77 7.04
C PRO A 7 -14.51 -10.72 5.89
N VAL A 8 -13.53 -10.36 5.05
CA VAL A 8 -13.08 -11.20 3.93
C VAL A 8 -12.57 -12.55 4.44
N GLN A 9 -11.67 -12.56 5.44
CA GLN A 9 -11.16 -13.80 6.01
C GLN A 9 -12.27 -14.69 6.59
N LYS A 10 -13.24 -14.07 7.29
CA LYS A 10 -14.41 -14.80 7.84
C LYS A 10 -15.29 -15.40 6.74
N ALA A 11 -15.52 -14.66 5.66
CA ALA A 11 -16.34 -15.13 4.53
C ALA A 11 -15.66 -16.29 3.82
N ILE A 12 -14.35 -16.20 3.56
CA ILE A 12 -13.58 -17.28 2.94
C ILE A 12 -13.64 -18.54 3.81
N LYS A 13 -13.42 -18.40 5.13
CA LYS A 13 -13.49 -19.53 6.07
C LYS A 13 -14.84 -20.25 6.06
N LYS A 14 -15.96 -19.50 5.94
CA LYS A 14 -17.30 -20.11 5.83
C LYS A 14 -17.48 -20.92 4.55
N CYS A 15 -16.76 -20.59 3.48
CA CYS A 15 -16.84 -21.27 2.20
C CYS A 15 -15.85 -22.44 2.06
N GLU A 16 -14.90 -22.62 2.98
CA GLU A 16 -13.91 -23.71 2.95
C GLU A 16 -14.51 -25.13 2.78
N PRO A 17 -15.67 -25.47 3.40
CA PRO A 17 -16.26 -26.80 3.23
C PRO A 17 -16.88 -27.05 1.84
N LEU A 18 -17.07 -26.02 1.02
CA LEU A 18 -17.74 -26.13 -0.27
C LEU A 18 -16.74 -26.59 -1.36
N PRO A 19 -17.13 -27.51 -2.25
CA PRO A 19 -16.29 -27.90 -3.38
C PRO A 19 -16.32 -26.83 -4.48
N ILE A 20 -15.55 -25.75 -4.30
CA ILE A 20 -15.53 -24.59 -5.20
C ILE A 20 -14.89 -24.97 -6.55
N LYS A 21 -15.72 -25.07 -7.59
CA LYS A 21 -15.28 -25.31 -8.99
C LYS A 21 -15.21 -24.05 -9.84
N ILE A 22 -16.09 -23.08 -9.56
CA ILE A 22 -16.22 -21.84 -10.33
C ILE A 22 -16.50 -20.69 -9.36
N ILE A 23 -15.87 -19.54 -9.59
CA ILE A 23 -16.25 -18.27 -8.94
C ILE A 23 -16.72 -17.30 -10.02
N ALA A 24 -17.99 -16.90 -9.96
CA ALA A 24 -18.64 -15.97 -10.88
C ALA A 24 -18.95 -14.64 -10.16
N PRO A 25 -18.00 -13.68 -10.17
CA PRO A 25 -18.21 -12.39 -9.51
C PRO A 25 -19.18 -11.50 -10.30
N GLY A 26 -19.76 -10.49 -9.65
CA GLY A 26 -20.60 -9.49 -10.32
C GLY A 26 -19.85 -8.60 -11.32
N HIS A 27 -18.52 -8.54 -11.22
CA HIS A 27 -17.66 -7.78 -12.13
C HIS A 27 -16.41 -8.57 -12.51
N GLY A 28 -15.98 -8.42 -13.76
CA GLY A 28 -14.76 -9.02 -14.29
C GLY A 28 -14.97 -10.44 -14.82
N ILE A 29 -13.91 -11.24 -14.73
CA ILE A 29 -13.87 -12.57 -15.34
C ILE A 29 -14.45 -13.65 -14.42
N VAL A 30 -14.97 -14.71 -15.06
CA VAL A 30 -15.37 -15.95 -14.37
C VAL A 30 -14.14 -16.84 -14.16
N TRP A 31 -13.88 -17.22 -12.92
CA TRP A 31 -12.75 -18.07 -12.54
C TRP A 31 -13.13 -19.54 -12.62
N ARG A 32 -12.81 -20.17 -13.76
CA ARG A 32 -13.15 -21.59 -14.05
C ARG A 32 -11.96 -22.55 -14.10
N LYS A 33 -10.75 -22.05 -14.41
CA LYS A 33 -9.54 -22.90 -14.53
C LYS A 33 -8.85 -23.13 -13.19
N ASN A 34 -8.68 -22.07 -12.40
CA ASN A 34 -8.10 -22.12 -11.06
C ASN A 34 -8.83 -21.11 -10.16
N PRO A 35 -10.03 -21.45 -9.64
CA PRO A 35 -10.79 -20.55 -8.77
C PRO A 35 -10.06 -20.23 -7.47
N MET A 36 -9.20 -21.12 -6.98
CA MET A 36 -8.46 -20.89 -5.74
C MET A 36 -7.40 -19.80 -5.87
N LYS A 37 -6.95 -19.45 -7.08
CA LYS A 37 -6.02 -18.32 -7.27
C LYS A 37 -6.57 -17.04 -6.65
N ILE A 38 -7.80 -16.66 -6.97
CA ILE A 38 -8.38 -15.41 -6.48
C ILE A 38 -8.65 -15.47 -4.97
N VAL A 39 -9.02 -16.64 -4.45
CA VAL A 39 -9.18 -16.85 -3.00
C VAL A 39 -7.86 -16.63 -2.27
N ASN A 40 -6.78 -17.22 -2.78
CA ASN A 40 -5.43 -17.09 -2.21
C ASN A 40 -4.91 -15.66 -2.29
N ASP A 41 -5.13 -14.98 -3.41
CA ASP A 41 -4.80 -13.55 -3.55
C ASP A 41 -5.57 -12.71 -2.52
N TYR A 42 -6.86 -12.98 -2.32
CA TYR A 42 -7.66 -12.27 -1.32
C TYR A 42 -7.17 -12.53 0.11
N LEU A 43 -6.84 -13.79 0.44
CA LEU A 43 -6.27 -14.14 1.74
C LEU A 43 -4.95 -13.41 1.99
N ARG A 44 -4.06 -13.38 0.99
CA ARG A 44 -2.78 -12.67 1.04
C ARG A 44 -2.96 -11.17 1.24
N TYR A 45 -3.78 -10.51 0.43
CA TYR A 45 -3.94 -9.06 0.58
C TYR A 45 -4.71 -8.68 1.86
N ALA A 46 -5.59 -9.55 2.36
CA ALA A 46 -6.25 -9.35 3.64
C ALA A 46 -5.28 -9.53 4.83
N SER A 47 -4.30 -10.44 4.72
CA SER A 47 -3.31 -10.64 5.78
C SER A 47 -2.39 -9.43 5.96
N TYR A 48 -2.12 -8.67 4.89
CA TYR A 48 -1.35 -7.43 4.97
C TYR A 48 -1.91 -6.45 6.00
N GLN A 49 -3.22 -6.44 6.31
CA GLN A 49 -3.75 -5.52 7.35
C GLN A 49 -3.03 -5.68 8.70
N LYS A 50 -2.66 -6.91 9.07
CA LYS A 50 -1.98 -7.20 10.34
C LYS A 50 -0.45 -7.15 10.22
N GLY A 51 0.08 -7.27 9.01
CA GLY A 51 1.50 -7.47 8.76
C GLY A 51 1.98 -8.90 9.11
N PRO A 52 3.18 -9.31 8.68
CA PRO A 52 4.09 -8.56 7.79
C PRO A 52 3.56 -8.49 6.35
N CYS A 53 4.01 -7.49 5.60
CA CYS A 53 3.68 -7.32 4.19
C CYS A 53 4.87 -7.72 3.32
N GLU A 54 4.86 -7.38 2.03
CA GLU A 54 6.01 -7.65 1.16
C GLU A 54 7.24 -6.88 1.64
N ASN A 55 8.43 -7.42 1.35
CA ASN A 55 9.72 -6.81 1.71
C ASN A 55 10.06 -5.62 0.79
N GLU A 56 9.18 -4.63 0.82
CA GLU A 56 9.25 -3.41 0.02
C GLU A 56 8.89 -2.18 0.86
N VAL A 57 9.42 -1.04 0.44
CA VAL A 57 9.19 0.27 1.06
C VAL A 57 8.55 1.19 0.04
N THR A 58 7.44 1.81 0.40
CA THR A 58 6.85 2.89 -0.39
C THR A 58 7.40 4.23 0.09
N LEU A 59 8.12 4.93 -0.78
CA LEU A 59 8.62 6.29 -0.54
C LEU A 59 7.72 7.28 -1.27
N ILE A 60 6.97 8.06 -0.51
CA ILE A 60 6.08 9.11 -1.01
C ILE A 60 6.77 10.44 -0.76
N TRP A 61 6.88 11.28 -1.78
CA TRP A 61 7.58 12.55 -1.66
C TRP A 61 6.95 13.71 -2.41
N GLY A 62 7.22 14.92 -1.95
CA GLY A 62 6.88 16.15 -2.65
C GLY A 62 7.93 17.22 -2.38
N SER A 63 8.14 18.13 -3.32
CA SER A 63 9.06 19.25 -3.13
C SER A 63 8.59 20.49 -3.87
N MET A 64 8.71 21.65 -3.23
CA MET A 64 8.39 22.94 -3.85
C MET A 64 9.59 23.55 -4.59
N TYR A 65 10.79 23.41 -4.01
CA TYR A 65 12.02 24.06 -4.48
C TYR A 65 13.18 23.07 -4.69
N GLY A 66 12.91 21.75 -4.70
CA GLY A 66 13.91 20.71 -4.93
C GLY A 66 14.71 20.26 -3.71
N ASN A 67 14.69 20.98 -2.59
CA ASN A 67 15.46 20.60 -1.38
C ASN A 67 15.13 19.20 -0.86
N THR A 68 13.84 18.85 -0.78
CA THR A 68 13.41 17.51 -0.35
C THR A 68 13.82 16.44 -1.36
N GLU A 69 13.79 16.75 -2.66
CA GLU A 69 14.18 15.84 -3.75
C GLU A 69 15.64 15.40 -3.63
N MET A 70 16.53 16.30 -3.18
CA MET A 70 17.94 15.98 -2.93
C MET A 70 18.12 14.88 -1.88
N GLY A 71 17.21 14.76 -0.91
CA GLY A 71 17.21 13.71 0.11
C GLY A 71 16.56 12.39 -0.36
N VAL A 72 15.71 12.43 -1.39
CA VAL A 72 15.00 11.26 -1.91
C VAL A 72 15.97 10.26 -2.53
N LYS A 73 16.86 10.72 -3.43
CA LYS A 73 17.80 9.83 -4.13
C LYS A 73 18.70 9.04 -3.16
N PRO A 74 19.40 9.66 -2.19
CA PRO A 74 20.18 8.92 -1.20
C PRO A 74 19.35 7.94 -0.36
N ALA A 75 18.10 8.29 -0.03
CA ALA A 75 17.21 7.41 0.73
C ALA A 75 16.83 6.16 -0.08
N VAL A 76 16.52 6.31 -1.37
CA VAL A 76 16.26 5.18 -2.29
C VAL A 76 17.50 4.28 -2.36
N GLU A 77 18.67 4.86 -2.63
CA GLU A 77 19.92 4.09 -2.74
C GLU A 77 20.26 3.33 -1.46
N ALA A 78 20.03 3.93 -0.29
CA ALA A 78 20.27 3.27 1.01
C ALA A 78 19.32 2.08 1.22
N LEU A 79 18.04 2.22 0.87
CA LEU A 79 17.04 1.16 0.97
C LEU A 79 17.35 0.00 0.01
N GLU A 80 17.72 0.31 -1.23
CA GLU A 80 18.08 -0.69 -2.23
C GLU A 80 19.37 -1.44 -1.86
N LYS A 81 20.39 -0.74 -1.32
CA LYS A 81 21.60 -1.37 -0.77
C LYS A 81 21.30 -2.30 0.41
N ALA A 82 20.24 -2.02 1.16
CA ALA A 82 19.74 -2.90 2.22
C ALA A 82 18.89 -4.07 1.69
N GLY A 83 18.76 -4.24 0.38
CA GLY A 83 18.01 -5.32 -0.26
C GLY A 83 16.49 -5.11 -0.29
N MET A 84 16.01 -3.88 -0.04
CA MET A 84 14.60 -3.54 -0.08
C MET A 84 14.19 -3.08 -1.47
N LYS A 85 13.05 -3.57 -1.96
CA LYS A 85 12.43 -2.99 -3.15
C LYS A 85 11.80 -1.64 -2.79
N VAL A 86 12.08 -0.59 -3.55
CA VAL A 86 11.50 0.74 -3.31
C VAL A 86 10.42 1.05 -4.35
N ARG A 87 9.25 1.50 -3.90
CA ARG A 87 8.19 2.08 -4.73
C ARG A 87 8.18 3.57 -4.51
N LEU A 88 8.66 4.31 -5.50
CA LEU A 88 8.76 5.75 -5.43
C LEU A 88 7.48 6.40 -5.95
N HIS A 89 6.93 7.34 -5.19
CA HIS A 89 5.76 8.12 -5.58
C HIS A 89 5.94 9.61 -5.34
N ARG A 90 5.61 10.44 -6.32
CA ARG A 90 5.66 11.90 -6.21
C ARG A 90 4.24 12.46 -6.09
N VAL A 91 4.01 13.34 -5.11
CA VAL A 91 2.72 14.00 -4.89
C VAL A 91 2.81 15.49 -5.24
N PRO A 92 1.80 16.04 -5.94
CA PRO A 92 0.49 15.46 -6.29
C PRO A 92 0.42 14.72 -7.64
N GLU A 93 1.54 14.45 -8.30
CA GLU A 93 1.58 13.96 -9.69
C GLU A 93 1.06 12.51 -9.83
N ASP A 94 1.39 11.62 -8.90
CA ASP A 94 0.97 10.22 -8.95
C ASP A 94 -0.45 10.00 -8.46
N SER A 95 -1.11 8.99 -9.04
CA SER A 95 -2.50 8.69 -8.72
C SER A 95 -2.65 8.12 -7.31
N TRP A 96 -3.76 8.48 -6.65
CA TRP A 96 -4.17 7.91 -5.36
C TRP A 96 -4.22 6.39 -5.36
N GLY A 97 -4.69 5.80 -6.47
CA GLY A 97 -4.81 4.36 -6.60
C GLY A 97 -3.44 3.67 -6.55
N ASP A 98 -2.45 4.23 -7.22
CA ASP A 98 -1.11 3.66 -7.28
C ASP A 98 -0.39 3.80 -5.93
N ILE A 99 -0.45 4.99 -5.32
CA ILE A 99 0.13 5.24 -4.01
C ILE A 99 -0.45 4.29 -2.96
N LEU A 100 -1.78 4.21 -2.87
CA LEU A 100 -2.46 3.36 -1.88
C LEU A 100 -2.20 1.87 -2.14
N THR A 101 -2.06 1.46 -3.40
CA THR A 101 -1.71 0.07 -3.75
C THR A 101 -0.31 -0.28 -3.25
N SER A 102 0.67 0.57 -3.55
CA SER A 102 2.06 0.41 -3.09
C SER A 102 2.17 0.42 -1.57
N VAL A 103 1.49 1.36 -0.91
CA VAL A 103 1.43 1.46 0.55
C VAL A 103 0.82 0.19 1.18
N TRP A 104 -0.22 -0.38 0.56
CA TRP A 104 -0.90 -1.56 1.11
C TRP A 104 0.02 -2.78 1.16
N SER A 105 0.81 -2.99 0.09
CA SER A 105 1.74 -4.12 -0.03
C SER A 105 3.08 -3.92 0.68
N SER A 106 3.46 -2.67 0.99
CA SER A 106 4.74 -2.37 1.62
C SER A 106 4.77 -2.64 3.12
N THR A 107 5.90 -3.16 3.60
CA THR A 107 6.15 -3.31 5.04
C THR A 107 6.67 -2.02 5.69
N GLY A 108 7.23 -1.11 4.88
CA GLY A 108 7.73 0.19 5.32
C GLY A 108 7.19 1.33 4.46
N ILE A 109 7.08 2.51 5.07
CA ILE A 109 6.67 3.75 4.39
C ILE A 109 7.66 4.85 4.75
N VAL A 110 8.13 5.57 3.74
CA VAL A 110 8.95 6.78 3.91
C VAL A 110 8.17 7.97 3.37
N LEU A 111 8.08 9.02 4.18
CA LEU A 111 7.39 10.26 3.83
C LEU A 111 8.42 11.38 3.73
N ALA A 112 8.56 11.99 2.56
CA ALA A 112 9.52 13.04 2.31
C ALA A 112 8.81 14.32 1.84
N MET A 113 8.66 15.32 2.69
CA MET A 113 7.92 16.53 2.32
C MET A 113 8.38 17.77 3.07
N PRO A 114 8.31 18.96 2.45
CA PRO A 114 8.61 20.21 3.14
C PRO A 114 7.54 20.56 4.17
N THR A 115 7.88 21.48 5.06
CA THR A 115 6.89 22.21 5.86
C THR A 115 6.26 23.30 4.98
N TYR A 116 4.94 23.38 4.97
CA TYR A 116 4.16 24.41 4.28
C TYR A 116 3.32 25.17 5.31
N GLU A 117 3.61 26.47 5.49
CA GLU A 117 2.87 27.34 6.43
C GLU A 117 2.71 26.74 7.83
N TYR A 118 3.83 26.31 8.43
CA TYR A 118 3.88 25.64 9.75
C TYR A 118 3.13 24.30 9.83
N LYS A 119 2.68 23.77 8.69
CA LYS A 119 1.94 22.52 8.57
C LYS A 119 2.60 21.58 7.57
N MET A 120 2.01 20.40 7.42
CA MET A 120 2.43 19.44 6.41
C MET A 120 2.10 19.95 5.00
N PHE A 121 2.98 19.66 4.05
CA PHE A 121 2.72 19.87 2.62
C PHE A 121 1.33 19.29 2.23
N PRO A 122 0.39 20.09 1.70
CA PRO A 122 -1.01 19.67 1.56
C PRO A 122 -1.24 18.38 0.75
N PRO A 123 -0.53 18.13 -0.37
CA PRO A 123 -0.65 16.86 -1.09
C PRO A 123 -0.30 15.64 -0.24
N MET A 124 0.72 15.75 0.62
CA MET A 124 1.10 14.68 1.55
C MET A 124 0.02 14.47 2.63
N ALA A 125 -0.55 15.56 3.16
CA ALA A 125 -1.60 15.49 4.17
C ALA A 125 -2.83 14.72 3.64
N ALA A 126 -3.23 14.98 2.40
CA ALA A 126 -4.34 14.28 1.77
C ALA A 126 -4.05 12.77 1.57
N VAL A 127 -2.81 12.39 1.21
CA VAL A 127 -2.37 10.97 1.18
C VAL A 127 -2.49 10.30 2.53
N LEU A 128 -2.04 10.96 3.60
CA LEU A 128 -2.17 10.40 4.94
C LEU A 128 -3.62 10.27 5.39
N GLU A 129 -4.49 11.21 5.02
CA GLU A 129 -5.91 11.11 5.33
C GLU A 129 -6.54 9.87 4.67
N GLU A 130 -6.27 9.64 3.39
CA GLU A 130 -6.76 8.46 2.67
C GLU A 130 -6.18 7.17 3.25
N MET A 131 -4.88 7.14 3.60
CA MET A 131 -4.27 6.00 4.29
C MET A 131 -4.97 5.68 5.62
N GLY A 132 -5.31 6.73 6.39
CA GLY A 132 -6.08 6.63 7.63
C GLY A 132 -7.47 6.03 7.39
N ARG A 133 -8.21 6.53 6.39
CA ARG A 133 -9.54 6.01 5.99
C ARG A 133 -9.48 4.53 5.58
N LYS A 134 -8.41 4.12 4.90
CA LYS A 134 -8.20 2.72 4.50
C LYS A 134 -7.66 1.84 5.63
N LYS A 135 -7.35 2.39 6.82
CA LYS A 135 -6.81 1.65 7.97
C LYS A 135 -5.48 0.94 7.65
N VAL A 136 -4.58 1.66 6.97
CA VAL A 136 -3.20 1.20 6.78
C VAL A 136 -2.49 1.27 8.13
N HIS A 137 -2.26 0.11 8.75
CA HIS A 137 -1.64 0.00 10.07
C HIS A 137 -0.38 -0.87 10.03
N ASN A 138 0.33 -1.05 11.14
CA ASN A 138 1.42 -2.03 11.26
C ASN A 138 2.53 -1.91 10.19
N ARG A 139 2.83 -0.69 9.74
CA ARG A 139 3.95 -0.39 8.85
C ARG A 139 5.03 0.34 9.64
N LYS A 140 6.29 0.06 9.33
CA LYS A 140 7.39 0.90 9.85
C LYS A 140 7.37 2.22 9.08
N VAL A 141 7.43 3.34 9.79
CA VAL A 141 7.33 4.68 9.18
C VAL A 141 8.57 5.49 9.51
N PHE A 142 9.12 6.16 8.50
CA PHE A 142 10.15 7.18 8.64
C PHE A 142 9.74 8.44 7.88
N ARG A 143 10.09 9.62 8.40
CA ARG A 143 9.81 10.90 7.73
C ARG A 143 11.04 11.79 7.69
N PHE A 144 11.19 12.54 6.61
CA PHE A 144 12.16 13.63 6.47
C PHE A 144 11.60 14.72 5.55
N GLY A 145 12.33 15.82 5.37
CA GLY A 145 12.00 16.86 4.38
C GLY A 145 12.01 18.27 4.93
#